data_AF-T0S4H1-F1
#
_entry.id   AF-T0S4H1-F1
#
_cell.length_a   1.000
_cell.length_b   1.000
_cell.length_c   1.000
_cell.angle_alpha   90.00
_cell.angle_beta   90.00
_cell.angle_gamma   90.00
#
_symmetry.space_group_name_H-M   'P 1'
#
loop_
_entity.id
_entity.type
_entity.pdbx_description
1 polymer ?
#
loop_
_entity_poly.entity_id
_entity_poly.type
_entity_poly.pdbx_seq_one_letter_code
_entity_poly.pdbx_strand_id
1 'polypeptide(L)'
;MVMPPTAATTNPETTARDSVDPVKRINRAIEALDWDAAQAALNVIDNDGFWVCSATEADWDRYVESEEQEMKSRHFEFRDGSIYLIEMSGGLHGSIAAGIDDAIKEATRPEVTGTYDRVLWGHRDAYVDTTHEPAAYKLPKLAPDCSYGPALDIGAIFPDWPLDLRWNEFHTLKVEYER
;
A
#
# COMPACT_ATOMS: atom_id res chain seq x y z
N MET A 1 29.85 24.22 -55.88
CA MET A 1 30.05 24.50 -54.44
C MET A 1 29.26 23.43 -53.70
N VAL A 2 29.95 22.60 -52.91
CA VAL A 2 29.48 21.33 -52.35
C VAL A 2 28.62 21.59 -51.11
N MET A 3 27.47 20.92 -50.98
CA MET A 3 26.67 20.93 -49.74
C MET A 3 27.38 20.09 -48.66
N PRO A 4 27.43 20.53 -47.39
CA PRO A 4 27.91 19.68 -46.30
C PRO A 4 26.80 18.73 -45.79
N PRO A 5 27.17 17.59 -45.16
CA PRO A 5 26.23 16.57 -44.74
C PRO A 5 25.67 16.79 -43.32
N THR A 6 24.58 16.07 -43.10
CA THR A 6 23.72 15.85 -41.93
C THR A 6 24.40 15.85 -40.55
N ALA A 7 23.70 16.41 -39.55
CA ALA A 7 23.76 15.91 -38.18
C ALA A 7 22.33 15.71 -37.67
N ALA A 8 21.89 14.44 -37.66
CA ALA A 8 20.73 14.03 -36.89
C ALA A 8 21.15 14.09 -35.42
N THR A 9 20.71 15.12 -34.71
CA THR A 9 20.84 15.18 -33.26
C THR A 9 19.81 14.23 -32.67
N THR A 10 20.23 12.99 -32.42
CA THR A 10 19.48 12.06 -31.58
C THR A 10 19.46 12.64 -30.17
N ASN A 11 18.34 13.26 -29.79
CA ASN A 11 18.13 13.75 -28.43
C ASN A 11 18.17 12.55 -27.45
N PRO A 12 18.98 12.60 -26.37
CA PRO A 12 18.96 11.58 -25.32
C PRO A 12 17.65 11.56 -24.51
N GLU A 13 16.77 12.54 -24.73
CA GLU A 13 15.46 12.70 -24.08
C GLU A 13 14.37 11.73 -24.56
N THR A 14 14.65 10.88 -25.55
CA THR A 14 13.67 9.91 -26.08
C THR A 14 13.86 8.49 -25.53
N THR A 15 14.94 8.22 -24.79
CA THR A 15 15.32 6.86 -24.37
C THR A 15 14.79 6.43 -22.99
N ALA A 16 13.86 7.19 -22.40
CA ALA A 16 13.31 6.89 -21.07
C ALA A 16 11.79 6.61 -21.06
N ARG A 17 11.16 6.41 -22.22
CA ARG A 17 9.72 6.13 -22.30
C ARG A 17 9.32 4.66 -22.26
N ASP A 18 10.27 3.72 -22.39
CA ASP A 18 9.95 2.29 -22.47
C ASP A 18 10.88 1.45 -21.58
N SER A 19 10.57 1.37 -20.28
CA SER A 19 10.54 0.00 -19.75
C SER A 19 9.11 -0.45 -19.79
N VAL A 20 8.83 -1.32 -20.75
CA VAL A 20 7.52 -1.97 -21.00
C VAL A 20 6.97 -2.69 -19.76
N ASP A 21 7.81 -2.87 -18.74
CA ASP A 21 7.47 -3.46 -17.46
C ASP A 21 7.42 -2.39 -16.35
N PRO A 22 6.24 -2.00 -15.87
CA PRO A 22 6.11 -1.02 -14.80
C PRO A 22 6.72 -1.52 -13.48
N VAL A 23 6.75 -2.85 -13.25
CA VAL A 23 7.32 -3.41 -12.02
C VAL A 23 8.82 -3.13 -11.95
N LYS A 24 9.54 -3.44 -13.04
CA LYS A 24 10.98 -3.16 -13.15
C LYS A 24 11.31 -1.67 -13.15
N ARG A 25 10.37 -0.82 -13.60
CA ARG A 25 10.54 0.63 -13.53
C ARG A 25 10.51 1.11 -12.09
N ILE A 26 9.50 0.69 -11.33
CA ILE A 26 9.29 1.08 -9.94
C ILE A 26 10.41 0.51 -9.06
N ASN A 27 10.79 -0.76 -9.23
CA ASN A 27 11.92 -1.34 -8.50
C ASN A 27 13.22 -0.55 -8.69
N ARG A 28 13.55 -0.18 -9.94
CA ARG A 28 14.75 0.64 -10.19
C ARG A 28 14.67 2.04 -9.57
N ALA A 29 13.48 2.61 -9.45
CA ALA A 29 13.30 3.87 -8.74
C ALA A 29 13.54 3.70 -7.24
N ILE A 30 13.06 2.59 -6.65
CA ILE A 30 13.29 2.24 -5.24
C ILE A 30 14.77 1.98 -4.95
N GLU A 31 15.45 1.19 -5.80
CA GLU A 31 16.89 0.92 -5.70
C GLU A 31 17.74 2.20 -5.76
N ALA A 32 17.27 3.21 -6.49
CA ALA A 32 17.95 4.48 -6.68
C ALA A 32 17.64 5.53 -5.61
N LEU A 33 16.82 5.21 -4.60
CA LEU A 33 16.48 6.14 -3.53
C LEU A 33 17.72 6.51 -2.71
N ASP A 34 17.83 7.79 -2.39
CA ASP A 34 18.71 8.26 -1.33
C ASP A 34 18.04 7.96 0.02
N TRP A 35 18.41 6.82 0.61
CA TRP A 35 17.81 6.32 1.85
C TRP A 35 18.07 7.22 3.06
N ASP A 36 19.19 7.95 3.08
CA ASP A 36 19.48 8.89 4.16
C ASP A 36 18.57 10.13 4.05
N ALA A 37 18.37 10.64 2.83
CA ALA A 37 17.43 11.73 2.57
C ALA A 37 15.97 11.31 2.82
N ALA A 38 15.59 10.11 2.42
CA ALA A 38 14.27 9.55 2.67
C ALA A 38 14.00 9.42 4.17
N GLN A 39 14.94 8.84 4.93
CA GLN A 39 14.81 8.72 6.38
C GLN A 39 14.74 10.09 7.05
N ALA A 40 15.54 11.07 6.60
CA ALA A 40 15.51 12.42 7.14
C ALA A 40 14.16 13.12 6.90
N ALA A 41 13.58 12.95 5.71
CA ALA A 41 12.26 13.49 5.38
C ALA A 41 11.15 12.85 6.23
N LEU A 42 11.20 11.52 6.39
CA LEU A 42 10.20 10.75 7.16
C LEU A 42 10.30 10.96 8.67
N ASN A 43 11.44 11.47 9.17
CA ASN A 43 11.60 11.82 10.59
C ASN A 43 10.96 13.16 10.98
N VAL A 44 10.44 13.91 9.99
CA VAL A 44 9.72 15.17 10.25
C VAL A 44 8.27 14.84 10.60
N ILE A 45 7.75 15.49 11.65
CA ILE A 45 6.34 15.41 12.04
C ILE A 45 5.49 15.98 10.90
N ASP A 46 4.36 15.36 10.60
CA ASP A 46 3.45 15.73 9.50
C ASP A 46 4.13 15.75 8.12
N ASN A 47 5.07 14.83 7.88
CA ASN A 47 5.69 14.72 6.56
C ASN A 47 4.71 14.20 5.50
N ASP A 48 4.91 14.63 4.26
CA ASP A 48 4.12 14.24 3.10
C ASP A 48 4.64 12.96 2.39
N GLY A 49 5.47 12.18 3.07
CA GLY A 49 6.23 11.09 2.47
C GLY A 49 7.39 11.58 1.58
N PHE A 50 8.18 10.62 1.10
CA PHE A 50 9.31 10.86 0.21
C PHE A 50 8.97 10.43 -1.21
N TRP A 51 9.05 11.33 -2.18
CA TRP A 51 8.72 11.03 -3.57
C TRP A 51 9.65 9.97 -4.17
N VAL A 52 9.08 8.94 -4.81
CA VAL A 52 9.84 7.85 -5.44
C VAL A 52 9.86 7.99 -6.95
N CYS A 53 8.68 7.97 -7.59
CA CYS A 53 8.54 8.17 -9.03
C CYS A 53 7.10 8.50 -9.44
N SER A 54 6.93 9.03 -10.65
CA SER A 54 5.62 9.10 -11.31
C SER A 54 5.15 7.71 -11.77
N ALA A 55 3.87 7.42 -11.64
CA ALA A 55 3.27 6.19 -12.14
C ALA A 55 1.80 6.40 -12.53
N THR A 56 1.27 5.57 -13.43
CA THR A 56 -0.19 5.49 -13.61
C THR A 56 -0.81 4.60 -12.54
N GLU A 57 -2.11 4.71 -12.32
CA GLU A 57 -2.84 3.79 -11.41
C GLU A 57 -2.67 2.33 -11.86
N ALA A 58 -2.70 2.07 -13.17
CA ALA A 58 -2.47 0.73 -13.73
C ALA A 58 -1.04 0.20 -13.52
N ASP A 59 -0.03 1.09 -13.56
CA ASP A 59 1.35 0.71 -13.23
C ASP A 59 1.47 0.31 -11.76
N TRP A 60 0.82 1.06 -10.88
CA TRP A 60 0.79 0.78 -9.44
C TRP A 60 0.09 -0.52 -9.14
N ASP A 61 -1.09 -0.76 -9.72
CA ASP A 61 -1.83 -2.02 -9.52
C ASP A 61 -0.99 -3.23 -9.94
N ARG A 62 -0.30 -3.11 -11.08
CA ARG A 62 0.60 -4.15 -11.56
C ARG A 62 1.82 -4.35 -10.65
N TYR A 63 2.28 -3.32 -9.96
CA TYR A 63 3.33 -3.42 -8.94
C TYR A 63 2.83 -4.16 -7.70
N VAL A 64 1.66 -3.76 -7.19
CA VAL A 64 1.04 -4.32 -5.99
C VAL A 64 0.77 -5.82 -6.14
N GLU A 65 0.31 -6.26 -7.31
CA GLU A 65 0.03 -7.67 -7.63
C GLU A 65 1.30 -8.50 -7.89
N SER A 66 2.45 -7.87 -8.07
CA SER A 66 3.68 -8.56 -8.45
C SER A 66 4.37 -9.21 -7.25
N GLU A 67 4.80 -10.46 -7.42
CA GLU A 67 5.72 -11.11 -6.48
C GLU A 67 7.16 -10.55 -6.59
N GLU A 68 7.48 -9.83 -7.66
CA GLU A 68 8.81 -9.26 -7.92
C GLU A 68 8.99 -7.87 -7.28
N GLN A 69 8.19 -7.49 -6.29
CA GLN A 69 8.35 -6.22 -5.58
C GLN A 69 9.69 -6.16 -4.86
N GLU A 70 10.51 -5.16 -5.18
CA GLU A 70 11.76 -4.85 -4.45
C GLU A 70 11.46 -4.49 -2.99
N MET A 71 10.40 -3.70 -2.78
CA MET A 71 9.90 -3.38 -1.46
C MET A 71 8.39 -3.51 -1.45
N LYS A 72 7.84 -4.09 -0.39
CA LYS A 72 6.39 -4.35 -0.30
C LYS A 72 5.61 -3.04 -0.38
N SER A 73 4.54 -3.05 -1.18
CA SER A 73 3.69 -1.90 -1.48
C SER A 73 3.12 -1.18 -0.25
N ARG A 74 2.98 -1.88 0.89
CA ARG A 74 2.56 -1.30 2.19
C ARG A 74 3.41 -0.13 2.69
N HIS A 75 4.66 -0.03 2.23
CA HIS A 75 5.56 1.06 2.60
C HIS A 75 5.34 2.34 1.78
N PHE A 76 4.46 2.28 0.77
CA PHE A 76 4.22 3.35 -0.17
C PHE A 76 2.76 3.77 -0.22
N GLU A 77 2.54 4.99 -0.69
CA GLU A 77 1.25 5.54 -1.06
C GLU A 77 1.26 5.93 -2.53
N PHE A 78 0.23 5.53 -3.27
CA PHE A 78 -0.04 6.07 -4.59
C PHE A 78 -1.06 7.21 -4.50
N ARG A 79 -0.65 8.42 -4.88
CA ARG A 79 -1.50 9.61 -4.95
C ARG A 79 -1.08 10.52 -6.09
N ASP A 80 -2.06 11.14 -6.74
CA ASP A 80 -1.86 12.13 -7.80
C ASP A 80 -0.88 11.70 -8.92
N GLY A 81 -0.92 10.43 -9.32
CA GLY A 81 -0.06 9.89 -10.37
C GLY A 81 1.41 9.73 -9.97
N SER A 82 1.67 9.64 -8.67
CA SER A 82 3.01 9.44 -8.10
C SER A 82 2.99 8.43 -6.96
N ILE A 83 4.12 7.77 -6.77
CA ILE A 83 4.38 6.84 -5.67
C ILE A 83 5.27 7.57 -4.67
N TYR A 84 4.86 7.59 -3.41
CA TYR A 84 5.60 8.14 -2.28
C TYR A 84 5.93 7.02 -1.30
N LEU A 85 7.14 7.01 -0.77
CA LEU A 85 7.52 6.22 0.40
C LEU A 85 6.98 6.95 1.64
N ILE A 86 6.07 6.32 2.37
CA ILE A 86 5.41 6.94 3.53
C ILE A 86 5.95 6.41 4.86
N GLU A 87 6.57 5.24 4.85
CA GLU A 87 7.17 4.65 6.05
C GLU A 87 8.44 3.87 5.71
N MET A 88 9.42 3.92 6.62
CA MET A 88 10.57 3.02 6.57
C MET A 88 10.24 1.74 7.33
N SER A 89 10.73 0.60 6.86
CA SER A 89 10.66 -0.68 7.57
C SER A 89 11.53 -0.64 8.85
N GLY A 90 11.02 0.01 9.89
CA GLY A 90 11.65 0.10 11.20
C GLY A 90 11.26 -1.05 12.12
N GLY A 91 12.20 -1.53 12.93
CA GLY A 91 11.93 -2.58 13.92
C GLY A 91 10.87 -2.19 14.96
N LEU A 92 10.72 -0.89 15.25
CA LEU A 92 9.67 -0.38 16.14
C LEU A 92 8.28 -0.56 15.54
N HIS A 93 8.10 -0.21 14.26
CA HIS A 93 6.83 -0.39 13.53
C HIS A 93 6.42 -1.86 13.53
N GLY A 94 7.34 -2.75 13.13
CA GLY A 94 7.09 -4.19 13.16
C GLY A 94 6.76 -4.72 14.57
N SER A 95 7.39 -4.18 15.62
CA SER A 95 7.11 -4.58 17.01
C SER A 95 5.74 -4.09 17.48
N ILE A 96 5.33 -2.86 17.12
CA ILE A 96 4.02 -2.30 17.46
C ILE A 96 2.93 -3.07 16.70
N ALA A 97 3.09 -3.26 15.39
CA ALA A 97 2.15 -4.02 14.58
C ALA A 97 1.97 -5.45 15.10
N ALA A 98 3.07 -6.13 15.45
CA ALA A 98 3.02 -7.46 16.06
C ALA A 98 2.32 -7.45 17.43
N GLY A 99 2.58 -6.44 18.27
CA GLY A 99 1.90 -6.33 19.57
C GLY A 99 0.39 -6.10 19.44
N ILE A 100 -0.04 -5.30 18.46
CA ILE A 100 -1.47 -5.07 18.16
C ILE A 100 -2.10 -6.35 17.61
N ASP A 101 -1.42 -7.04 16.69
CA ASP A 101 -1.84 -8.33 16.13
C ASP A 101 -2.06 -9.39 17.22
N ASP A 102 -1.11 -9.52 18.15
CA ASP A 102 -1.23 -10.41 19.31
C ASP A 102 -2.39 -10.01 20.23
N ALA A 103 -2.57 -8.72 20.50
CA ALA A 103 -3.66 -8.23 21.34
C ALA A 103 -5.04 -8.51 20.73
N ILE A 104 -5.21 -8.33 19.41
CA ILE A 104 -6.46 -8.64 18.71
C ILE A 104 -6.73 -10.15 18.76
N LYS A 105 -5.73 -11.00 18.48
CA LYS A 105 -5.87 -12.46 18.56
C LYS A 105 -6.27 -12.92 19.96
N GLU A 106 -5.69 -12.31 21.00
CA GLU A 106 -5.99 -12.65 22.38
C GLU A 106 -7.39 -12.21 22.78
N ALA A 107 -7.80 -10.98 22.43
CA ALA A 107 -9.12 -10.46 22.74
C ALA A 107 -10.26 -11.21 22.01
N THR A 108 -9.95 -11.82 20.86
CA THR A 108 -10.95 -12.46 19.99
C THR A 108 -11.01 -13.97 20.18
N ARG A 109 -10.27 -14.55 21.12
CA ARG A 109 -10.25 -16.00 21.34
C ARG A 109 -11.55 -16.54 21.96
N PRO A 110 -11.88 -17.82 21.75
CA PRO A 110 -13.11 -18.46 22.24
C PRO A 110 -13.37 -18.24 23.73
N GLU A 111 -12.35 -18.38 24.57
CA GLU A 111 -12.48 -18.32 26.03
C GLU A 111 -12.82 -16.92 26.54
N VAL A 112 -12.39 -15.88 25.82
CA VAL A 112 -12.64 -14.47 26.18
C VAL A 112 -14.02 -14.05 25.69
N THR A 113 -14.43 -14.55 24.53
CA THR A 113 -15.65 -14.13 23.84
C THR A 113 -16.85 -15.05 24.10
N GLY A 114 -16.63 -16.21 24.73
CA GLY A 114 -17.67 -17.20 25.00
C GLY A 114 -18.17 -17.94 23.75
N THR A 115 -17.42 -17.90 22.65
CA THR A 115 -17.73 -18.59 21.39
C THR A 115 -16.97 -19.92 21.29
N TYR A 116 -17.28 -20.72 20.26
CA TYR A 116 -16.58 -21.98 20.00
C TYR A 116 -15.32 -21.82 19.14
N ASP A 117 -15.20 -20.70 18.42
CA ASP A 117 -14.05 -20.34 17.60
C ASP A 117 -13.78 -18.82 17.71
N ARG A 118 -12.61 -18.36 17.26
CA ARG A 118 -12.24 -16.93 17.29
C ARG A 118 -13.27 -16.09 16.57
N VAL A 119 -13.54 -14.89 17.09
CA VAL A 119 -14.54 -14.02 16.49
C VAL A 119 -14.03 -13.22 15.29
N LEU A 120 -12.71 -13.02 15.20
CA LEU A 120 -12.03 -12.41 14.04
C LEU A 120 -10.93 -13.33 13.52
N TRP A 121 -10.77 -13.36 12.19
CA TRP A 121 -9.66 -13.97 11.47
C TRP A 121 -8.76 -12.91 10.86
N GLY A 122 -7.46 -13.18 10.83
CA GLY A 122 -6.51 -12.33 10.12
C GLY A 122 -6.62 -12.53 8.60
N HIS A 123 -6.84 -11.45 7.85
CA HIS A 123 -6.92 -11.40 6.40
C HIS A 123 -5.71 -10.75 5.70
N ARG A 124 -4.66 -10.38 6.47
CA ARG A 124 -3.37 -9.85 5.96
C ARG A 124 -3.55 -8.75 4.88
N ASP A 125 -2.87 -8.85 3.74
CA ASP A 125 -2.65 -7.76 2.78
C ASP A 125 -3.91 -7.48 1.91
N ALA A 126 -4.98 -6.94 2.50
CA ALA A 126 -6.22 -6.59 1.79
C ALA A 126 -6.40 -5.06 1.71
N TYR A 127 -6.57 -4.51 0.51
CA TYR A 127 -6.91 -3.10 0.30
C TYR A 127 -8.43 -2.90 0.26
N VAL A 128 -8.89 -1.69 0.57
CA VAL A 128 -10.29 -1.30 0.33
C VAL A 128 -10.47 -1.05 -1.15
N ASP A 129 -11.26 -1.89 -1.82
CA ASP A 129 -11.59 -1.70 -3.23
C ASP A 129 -12.59 -0.53 -3.39
N THR A 130 -12.08 0.64 -3.76
CA THR A 130 -12.90 1.82 -4.09
C THR A 130 -13.00 2.04 -5.61
N THR A 131 -12.82 1.00 -6.43
CA THR A 131 -12.81 1.12 -7.91
C THR A 131 -14.10 1.73 -8.45
N HIS A 132 -15.23 1.45 -7.80
CA HIS A 132 -16.55 1.91 -8.20
C HIS A 132 -17.04 3.16 -7.45
N GLU A 133 -16.26 3.68 -6.51
CA GLU A 133 -16.63 4.87 -5.75
C GLU A 133 -16.42 6.17 -6.55
N PRO A 134 -17.23 7.22 -6.33
CA PRO A 134 -16.99 8.53 -6.91
C PRO A 134 -15.60 9.07 -6.53
N ALA A 135 -15.00 9.89 -7.40
CA ALA A 135 -13.64 10.41 -7.19
C ALA A 135 -13.42 11.10 -5.84
N ALA A 136 -14.45 11.75 -5.29
CA ALA A 136 -14.40 12.39 -3.96
C ALA A 136 -14.31 11.40 -2.78
N TYR A 137 -14.60 10.12 -3.01
CA TYR A 137 -14.60 9.04 -2.02
C TYR A 137 -13.58 7.94 -2.33
N LYS A 138 -12.79 8.08 -3.42
CA LYS A 138 -11.65 7.21 -3.67
C LYS A 138 -10.65 7.39 -2.53
N LEU A 139 -10.37 6.31 -1.83
CA LEU A 139 -9.33 6.28 -0.80
C LEU A 139 -7.97 5.99 -1.46
N PRO A 140 -6.86 6.48 -0.90
CA PRO A 140 -5.54 6.03 -1.30
C PRO A 140 -5.43 4.50 -1.19
N LYS A 141 -4.76 3.87 -2.16
CA LYS A 141 -4.52 2.41 -2.16
C LYS A 141 -3.44 2.06 -1.11
N LEU A 142 -3.87 1.98 0.15
CA LEU A 142 -3.05 1.58 1.29
C LEU A 142 -3.22 0.08 1.57
N ALA A 143 -2.11 -0.64 1.71
CA ALA A 143 -2.11 -2.00 2.21
C ALA A 143 -1.91 -1.99 3.74
N PRO A 144 -2.80 -2.62 4.54
CA PRO A 144 -2.66 -2.65 5.99
C PRO A 144 -1.52 -3.58 6.43
N ASP A 145 -0.90 -3.29 7.58
CA ASP A 145 0.10 -4.19 8.17
C ASP A 145 -0.51 -5.53 8.60
N CYS A 146 -1.76 -5.49 9.08
CA CYS A 146 -2.59 -6.64 9.43
C CYS A 146 -4.06 -6.26 9.18
N SER A 147 -4.77 -7.00 8.32
CA SER A 147 -6.22 -6.92 8.26
C SER A 147 -6.89 -8.05 9.05
N TYR A 148 -8.09 -7.79 9.54
CA TYR A 148 -8.95 -8.71 10.26
C TYR A 148 -10.39 -8.61 9.73
N GLY A 149 -11.05 -9.75 9.69
CA GLY A 149 -12.45 -9.90 9.30
C GLY A 149 -13.18 -10.85 10.25
N PRO A 150 -14.51 -10.81 10.26
CA PRO A 150 -15.35 -11.69 11.08
C PRO A 150 -15.15 -13.18 10.74
N ALA A 151 -15.19 -14.06 11.74
CA ALA A 151 -15.31 -15.49 11.47
C ALA A 151 -16.72 -15.82 10.96
N LEU A 152 -16.83 -16.64 9.92
CA LEU A 152 -18.11 -16.98 9.31
C LEU A 152 -18.97 -17.92 10.18
N ASP A 153 -18.33 -18.69 11.06
CA ASP A 153 -18.95 -19.85 11.71
C ASP A 153 -19.41 -19.60 13.16
N ILE A 154 -19.29 -18.37 13.65
CA ILE A 154 -19.61 -17.98 15.05
C ILE A 154 -21.04 -17.45 15.22
N GLY A 155 -21.84 -17.38 14.14
CA GLY A 155 -23.19 -16.81 14.20
C GLY A 155 -23.21 -15.32 14.53
N ALA A 156 -22.13 -14.59 14.18
CA ALA A 156 -22.10 -13.14 14.31
C ALA A 156 -23.30 -12.53 13.58
N ILE A 157 -24.07 -11.72 14.31
CA ILE A 157 -25.22 -11.03 13.76
C ILE A 157 -24.67 -9.86 12.94
N PHE A 158 -24.93 -9.89 11.64
CA PHE A 158 -24.63 -8.77 10.76
C PHE A 158 -25.43 -7.54 11.25
N PRO A 159 -24.81 -6.36 11.45
CA PRO A 159 -25.56 -5.18 11.83
C PRO A 159 -26.67 -4.90 10.81
N ASP A 160 -27.88 -4.54 11.26
CA ASP A 160 -29.06 -4.34 10.39
C ASP A 160 -28.97 -3.11 9.42
N TRP A 161 -27.76 -2.68 9.04
CA TRP A 161 -27.45 -1.50 8.24
C TRP A 161 -26.65 -1.87 6.99
N PRO A 162 -26.81 -1.07 5.92
CA PRO A 162 -27.62 -1.39 4.74
C PRO A 162 -27.35 -2.78 4.11
N LEU A 163 -28.38 -3.35 3.47
CA LEU A 163 -28.50 -4.72 2.95
C LEU A 163 -27.44 -5.19 1.94
N ASP A 164 -26.50 -4.32 1.58
CA ASP A 164 -25.56 -4.52 0.48
C ASP A 164 -24.14 -4.77 0.99
N LEU A 165 -23.89 -4.58 2.30
CA LEU A 165 -22.60 -4.87 2.90
C LEU A 165 -22.44 -6.37 3.14
N ARG A 166 -21.29 -6.91 2.80
CA ARG A 166 -20.91 -8.29 3.07
C ARG A 166 -19.85 -8.36 4.17
N TRP A 167 -19.80 -9.47 4.90
CA TRP A 167 -18.85 -9.66 6.00
C TRP A 167 -17.38 -9.52 5.56
N ASN A 168 -17.06 -9.90 4.33
CA ASN A 168 -15.74 -9.74 3.72
C ASN A 168 -15.45 -8.30 3.23
N GLU A 169 -16.34 -7.36 3.49
CA GLU A 169 -16.16 -5.92 3.19
C GLU A 169 -15.77 -5.14 4.46
N PHE A 170 -15.84 -5.77 5.65
CA PHE A 170 -15.25 -5.23 6.88
C PHE A 170 -13.75 -5.49 6.88
N HIS A 171 -12.97 -4.41 6.84
CA HIS A 171 -11.51 -4.45 6.91
C HIS A 171 -11.05 -3.62 8.10
N THR A 172 -10.07 -4.11 8.87
CA THR A 172 -9.47 -3.30 9.93
C THR A 172 -8.65 -2.16 9.35
N LEU A 173 -8.89 -1.01 9.97
CA LEU A 173 -8.19 0.26 9.86
C LEU A 173 -6.67 0.07 10.08
N LYS A 174 -5.85 0.61 9.16
CA LYS A 174 -4.45 0.92 9.48
C LYS A 174 -4.48 2.06 10.51
N VAL A 175 -4.08 1.77 11.74
CA VAL A 175 -3.93 2.79 12.79
C VAL A 175 -2.52 3.34 12.66
N GLU A 176 -2.39 4.49 12.00
CA GLU A 176 -1.17 5.27 12.05
C GLU A 176 -1.23 6.21 13.25
N TYR A 177 -0.17 6.19 14.07
CA TYR A 177 0.00 7.17 15.14
C TYR A 177 0.72 8.38 14.57
N GLU A 178 -0.02 9.43 14.25
CA GLU A 178 0.53 10.79 14.21
C GLU A 178 0.83 11.20 15.66
N ARG A 179 2.05 11.70 15.91
CA ARG A 179 2.45 12.27 17.20
C ARG A 179 2.65 13.76 17.08
#